data_AF-A0A6N3AHV1-F1
#
_entry.id   AF-A0A6N3AHV1-F1
#
_cell.length_a   1.000
_cell.length_b   1.000
_cell.length_c   1.000
_cell.angle_alpha   90.00
_cell.angle_beta   90.00
_cell.angle_gamma   90.00
#
_symmetry.space_group_name_H-M   'P 1'
#
loop_
_entity.id
_entity.type
_entity.pdbx_description
1 polymer ?
#
loop_
_entity_poly.entity_id
_entity_poly.type
_entity_poly.pdbx_seq_one_letter_code
_entity_poly.pdbx_strand_id
1 'polypeptide(L)' 'MAQVYATLIRKGLRTIDNIPKDLRKAVQKILDGDNE' A
#
# COMPACT_ATOMS: atom_id res chain seq x y z
N MET A 1 2.35 -1.21 -9.78
CA MET A 1 2.68 -0.03 -8.93
C MET A 1 2.15 -0.14 -7.50
N ALA A 2 0.88 -0.52 -7.28
CA ALA A 2 0.31 -0.64 -5.92
C ALA A 2 1.09 -1.59 -4.99
N GLN A 3 1.58 -2.73 -5.50
CA GLN A 3 2.46 -3.63 -4.72
C GLN A 3 3.74 -2.94 -4.23
N VAL A 4 4.39 -2.13 -5.08
CA VAL A 4 5.60 -1.37 -4.67
C VAL A 4 5.27 -0.44 -3.51
N TYR A 5 4.16 0.28 -3.59
CA TYR A 5 3.71 1.13 -2.50
C TYR A 5 3.35 0.34 -1.23
N ALA A 6 2.69 -0.81 -1.36
CA ALA A 6 2.39 -1.70 -0.23
C ALA A 6 3.68 -2.21 0.44
N THR A 7 4.69 -2.59 -0.34
CA THR A 7 6.02 -2.97 0.17
C THR A 7 6.72 -1.80 0.84
N LEU A 8 6.65 -0.59 0.27
CA LEU A 8 7.23 0.61 0.88
C LEU A 8 6.56 0.97 2.21
N ILE A 9 5.23 0.79 2.31
CA ILE A 9 4.47 0.97 3.55
C ILE A 9 4.87 -0.09 4.57
N ARG A 10 4.93 -1.36 4.19
CA ARG A 10 5.36 -2.44 5.09
C ARG A 10 6.77 -2.25 5.62
N LYS A 11 7.65 -1.66 4.80
CA LYS A 11 9.02 -1.33 5.20
C LYS A 11 9.13 -0.03 6.01
N GLY A 12 8.04 0.69 6.25
CA GLY A 12 8.04 1.98 6.95
C GLY A 12 8.69 3.12 6.17
N LEU A 13 8.98 2.92 4.88
CA LEU A 13 9.64 3.91 4.02
C LEU A 13 8.66 4.94 3.46
N ARG A 14 7.35 4.66 3.51
CA ARG A 14 6.30 5.53 3.00
C ARG A 14 4.98 5.29 3.73
N THR A 15 4.15 6.31 3.86
CA THR A 15 2.81 6.21 4.46
C THR A 15 1.71 6.24 3.41
N ILE A 16 0.52 5.74 3.76
CA ILE A 16 -0.64 5.69 2.86
C ILE A 16 -1.12 7.08 2.41
N ASP A 17 -0.74 8.13 3.14
CA ASP A 17 -1.02 9.53 2.78
C ASP A 17 -0.23 10.03 1.58
N ASN A 18 0.95 9.47 1.34
CA ASN A 18 1.79 9.79 0.18
C ASN A 18 1.34 9.08 -1.10
N ILE A 19 0.19 8.39 -1.06
CA ILE A 19 -0.33 7.61 -2.18
C ILE A 19 -1.55 8.32 -2.77
N PRO A 20 -1.62 8.44 -4.12
CA PRO A 20 -2.81 8.90 -4.82
C PRO A 20 -4.06 8.13 -4.37
N LYS A 21 -5.17 8.82 -4.15
CA LYS A 21 -6.41 8.20 -3.63
C LYS A 21 -6.87 7.00 -4.48
N ASP A 22 -6.68 7.08 -5.79
CA ASP A 22 -7.01 6.00 -6.74
C ASP A 22 -6.21 4.71 -6.46
N LEU A 23 -4.98 4.84 -5.97
CA LEU A 23 -4.11 3.72 -5.64
C LEU A 23 -4.26 3.26 -4.19
N ARG A 24 -4.75 4.10 -3.27
CA ARG A 24 -4.98 3.71 -1.86
C ARG A 24 -5.88 2.49 -1.76
N LYS A 25 -6.94 2.41 -2.57
CA LYS A 25 -7.87 1.27 -2.58
C LYS A 25 -7.17 -0.04 -2.98
N ALA A 26 -6.31 0.01 -3.99
CA ALA A 26 -5.55 -1.15 -4.46
C ALA A 26 -4.46 -1.55 -3.45
N VAL A 27 -3.76 -0.57 -2.87
CA VAL A 27 -2.72 -0.76 -1.85
C VAL A 27 -3.32 -1.34 -0.57
N GLN A 28 -4.47 -0.81 -0.12
CA GLN A 28 -5.19 -1.31 1.04
C GLN A 28 -5.62 -2.76 0.81
N LYS A 29 -6.18 -3.10 -0.36
CA LYS A 29 -6.51 -4.49 -0.71
C LYS A 29 -5.32 -5.44 -0.64
N ILE A 30 -4.14 -4.99 -1.06
CA ILE A 30 -2.91 -5.79 -1.00
C ILE A 30 -2.43 -5.94 0.44
N LEU A 31 -2.49 -4.89 1.25
CA LEU A 31 -2.10 -4.94 2.67
C LEU A 31 -3.05 -5.82 3.50
N ASP A 32 -4.33 -5.80 3.18
CA ASP A 32 -5.39 -6.56 3.86
C ASP A 32 -5.34 -8.05 3.47
N GLY A 33 -5.17 -8.34 2.17
CA GLY A 33 -5.17 -9.70 1.64
C GLY A 33 -3.84 -10.47 1.74
N ASP A 34 -2.76 -9.84 2.19
CA ASP A 34 -1.44 -10.47 2.37
C ASP A 34 -1.14 -10.66 3.88
N ASN A 35 -2.19 -10.64 4.71
CA ASN A 35 -2.19 -10.93 6.14
C ASN A 35 -2.84 -12.30 6.47
N GLU A 36 -3.03 -13.16 5.46
CA GLU A 36 -3.49 -14.55 5.58
C GLU A 36 -2.36 -15.50 5.16
#